data_AF-Q8KSV1-F1
#
_entry.id   AF-Q8KSV1-F1
#
_cell.length_a   1.000
_cell.length_b   1.000
_cell.length_c   1.000
_cell.angle_alpha   90.00
_cell.angle_beta   90.00
_cell.angle_gamma   90.00
#
_symmetry.space_group_name_H-M   'P 1'
#
loop_
_entity.id
_entity.type
_entity.pdbx_description
1 polymer ?
#
loop_
_entity_poly.entity_id
_entity_poly.type
_entity_poly.pdbx_seq_one_letter_code
_entity_poly.pdbx_strand_id
1 'polypeptide(L)' 'DLALATFAALGLEPRVEYFDMPAELQGKYQYFTEARTERLRAAGFDQPFTELEEGVRRYVQDFLSQPDPYR' A
#
# COMPACT_ATOMS: atom_id res chain seq x y z
N ASP A 1 -3.97 -3.63 7.30
CA ASP A 1 -3.12 -2.42 7.41
C ASP A 1 -3.39 -1.39 6.32
N LEU A 2 -3.20 -1.69 5.03
CA LEU A 2 -3.40 -0.70 3.95
C LEU A 2 -4.73 0.09 4.05
N ALA A 3 -5.87 -0.60 4.16
CA ALA A 3 -7.17 0.08 4.27
C ALA A 3 -7.24 1.02 5.49
N LEU A 4 -6.72 0.59 6.64
CA LEU A 4 -6.70 1.39 7.87
C LEU A 4 -5.77 2.59 7.72
N ALA A 5 -4.59 2.41 7.12
CA ALA A 5 -3.65 3.49 6.84
C ALA A 5 -4.27 4.55 5.92
N THR A 6 -5.08 4.15 4.94
CA THR A 6 -5.81 5.08 4.07
C THR A 6 -6.86 5.88 4.83
N PHE A 7 -7.66 5.24 5.69
CA PHE A 7 -8.62 5.94 6.57
C PHE A 7 -7.90 6.94 7.49
N ALA A 8 -6.81 6.51 8.11
CA ALA A 8 -5.99 7.37 8.97
C ALA A 8 -5.41 8.56 8.21
N ALA A 9 -4.90 8.35 6.98
CA ALA A 9 -4.38 9.42 6.14
C ALA A 9 -5.44 10.46 5.74
N LEU A 10 -6.72 10.06 5.67
CA LEU A 10 -7.87 10.92 5.43
C LEU A 10 -8.47 11.54 6.71
N GLY A 11 -7.97 11.17 7.90
CA GLY A 11 -8.53 11.64 9.17
C GLY A 11 -9.94 11.12 9.46
N LEU A 12 -10.27 9.93 8.95
CA LEU A 12 -11.59 9.30 9.06
C LEU A 12 -11.53 8.05 9.95
N GLU A 13 -12.63 7.79 10.65
CA GLU A 13 -12.80 6.53 11.38
C GLU A 13 -12.93 5.35 10.39
N PRO A 14 -12.19 4.23 10.60
CA PRO A 14 -12.27 3.09 9.70
C PRO A 14 -13.66 2.47 9.65
N ARG A 15 -14.19 2.29 8.44
CA ARG A 15 -15.42 1.55 8.19
C ARG A 15 -15.17 0.53 7.08
N VAL A 16 -14.82 -0.70 7.48
CA VAL A 16 -14.46 -1.79 6.56
C VAL A 16 -15.53 -2.86 6.60
N GLU A 17 -16.06 -3.20 5.43
CA GLU A 17 -17.00 -4.31 5.23
C GLU A 17 -16.31 -5.39 4.40
N TYR A 18 -16.37 -6.63 4.88
CA TYR A 18 -15.82 -7.78 4.18
C TYR A 18 -16.91 -8.46 3.35
N PHE A 19 -16.54 -8.97 2.19
CA PHE A 19 -17.42 -9.72 1.29
C PHE A 19 -16.71 -10.99 0.80
N ASP A 20 -17.50 -11.93 0.28
CA ASP A 20 -16.97 -13.21 -0.19
C ASP A 20 -16.07 -13.05 -1.42
N MET A 21 -14.97 -13.80 -1.44
CA MET A 21 -14.04 -13.79 -2.56
C MET A 21 -14.77 -14.27 -3.85
N PRO A 22 -14.68 -13.52 -4.96
CA PRO A 22 -15.23 -13.97 -6.24
C PRO A 22 -14.63 -15.31 -6.67
N ALA A 23 -15.49 -16.25 -7.07
CA ALA A 23 -15.08 -17.62 -7.42
C ALA A 23 -14.03 -17.67 -8.54
N GLU A 24 -14.07 -16.72 -9.48
CA GLU A 24 -13.14 -16.65 -10.61
C GLU A 24 -11.69 -16.36 -10.21
N LEU A 25 -11.48 -15.76 -9.04
CA LEU A 25 -10.16 -15.47 -8.47
C LEU A 25 -9.60 -16.64 -7.66
N GLN A 26 -10.42 -17.65 -7.37
CA GLN A 26 -9.99 -18.81 -6.61
C GLN A 26 -8.87 -19.56 -7.35
N GLY A 27 -7.75 -19.81 -6.67
CA GLY A 27 -6.56 -20.43 -7.25
C GLY A 27 -5.70 -19.53 -8.14
N LYS A 28 -6.16 -18.30 -8.44
CA LYS A 28 -5.39 -17.27 -9.17
C LYS A 28 -4.94 -16.12 -8.28
N TYR A 29 -5.55 -15.99 -7.09
CA TYR A 29 -5.21 -14.95 -6.13
C TYR A 29 -3.97 -15.33 -5.31
N GLN A 30 -3.01 -14.41 -5.23
CA GLN A 30 -1.85 -14.57 -4.39
C GLN A 30 -2.13 -14.05 -2.99
N TYR A 31 -2.28 -14.96 -2.03
CA TYR A 31 -2.54 -14.60 -0.63
C TYR A 31 -1.33 -14.00 0.09
N PHE A 32 -0.11 -14.28 -0.38
CA PHE A 32 1.12 -13.78 0.21
C PHE A 32 2.21 -13.55 -0.84
N THR A 33 2.84 -12.38 -0.73
CA THR A 33 4.02 -11.97 -1.52
C THR A 33 5.05 -11.43 -0.56
N GLU A 34 6.31 -11.81 -0.78
CA GLU A 34 7.44 -11.20 -0.08
C GLU A 34 8.63 -11.14 -1.04
N ALA A 35 9.20 -9.94 -1.19
CA ALA A 35 10.32 -9.73 -2.09
C ALA A 35 11.63 -10.19 -1.42
N ARG A 36 12.40 -11.01 -2.14
CA ARG A 36 13.79 -11.33 -1.80
C ARG A 36 14.70 -10.17 -2.18
N THR A 37 15.22 -9.44 -1.20
CA THR A 37 15.93 -8.17 -1.41
C THR A 37 17.45 -8.31 -1.48
N GLU A 38 18.00 -9.50 -1.23
CA GLU A 38 19.44 -9.74 -1.08
C GLU A 38 20.22 -9.34 -2.34
N ARG A 39 19.66 -9.62 -3.53
CA ARG A 39 20.28 -9.23 -4.80
C ARG A 39 20.31 -7.72 -5.00
N LEU A 40 19.25 -7.03 -4.60
CA LEU A 40 19.17 -5.57 -4.67
C LEU A 40 20.17 -4.93 -3.70
N ARG A 41 20.27 -5.47 -2.47
CA ARG A 41 21.27 -5.05 -1.49
C ARG A 41 22.70 -5.30 -1.99
N ALA A 42 22.97 -6.48 -2.56
CA ALA A 42 24.28 -6.82 -3.12
C ALA A 42 24.67 -5.95 -4.32
N ALA A 43 23.68 -5.45 -5.07
CA ALA A 43 23.90 -4.50 -6.18
C ALA A 43 24.23 -3.07 -5.70
N GLY A 44 24.21 -2.81 -4.38
CA GLY A 44 24.62 -1.53 -3.80
C GLY A 44 23.48 -0.61 -3.36
N PHE A 45 22.21 -1.06 -3.40
CA PHE A 45 21.11 -0.29 -2.84
C PHE A 45 21.02 -0.51 -1.33
N ASP A 46 21.43 0.49 -0.55
CA ASP A 46 21.54 0.44 0.91
C ASP A 46 20.45 1.23 1.65
N GLN A 47 19.60 1.96 0.92
CA GLN A 47 18.55 2.80 1.52
C GLN A 47 17.40 1.96 2.11
N PRO A 48 16.76 2.40 3.21
CA PRO A 48 15.56 1.76 3.71
C PRO A 48 14.43 1.85 2.68
N PHE A 49 13.53 0.87 2.70
CA PHE A 49 12.27 1.00 1.98
C PHE A 49 11.33 1.90 2.78
N THR A 50 10.45 2.61 2.09
CA THR A 50 9.38 3.35 2.75
C THR A 50 8.42 2.36 3.40
N GLU A 51 8.14 2.55 4.68
CA GLU A 51 7.11 1.78 5.39
C GLU A 51 5.73 2.01 4.79
N LEU A 52 4.85 1.03 4.92
CA LEU A 52 3.51 1.05 4.30
C LEU A 52 2.71 2.30 4.70
N GLU A 53 2.65 2.58 6.00
CA GLU A 53 1.85 3.67 6.57
C GLU A 53 2.35 5.03 6.06
N GLU A 54 3.67 5.23 6.04
CA GLU A 54 4.26 6.49 5.55
C GLU A 54 4.09 6.63 4.04
N GLY A 55 4.23 5.53 3.29
CA GLY A 55 3.97 5.51 1.86
C GLY A 55 2.53 5.91 1.53
N VAL A 56 1.56 5.33 2.25
CA VAL A 56 0.13 5.66 2.12
C VAL A 56 -0.14 7.12 2.49
N ARG A 57 0.39 7.60 3.62
CA ARG A 57 0.23 8.99 4.06
C ARG A 57 0.70 9.97 2.99
N ARG A 58 1.93 9.81 2.52
CA ARG A 58 2.52 10.65 1.45
C ARG A 58 1.70 10.60 0.19
N TYR A 59 1.30 9.41 -0.25
CA TYR A 59 0.54 9.26 -1.48
C TYR A 59 -0.84 9.93 -1.40
N VAL A 60 -1.55 9.76 -0.28
CA VAL A 60 -2.88 10.37 -0.11
C VAL A 60 -2.78 11.88 0.09
N GLN A 61 -1.93 12.34 1.00
CA GLN A 61 -1.90 13.74 1.43
C GLN A 61 -1.07 14.61 0.50
N ASP A 62 0.13 14.14 0.13
CA ASP A 62 1.10 14.96 -0.60
C ASP A 62 0.88 14.88 -2.13
N PHE A 63 0.16 13.85 -2.62
CA PHE A 63 -0.15 13.68 -4.04
C PHE A 63 -1.65 13.69 -4.36
N LEU A 64 -2.44 12.70 -3.90
CA LEU A 64 -3.84 12.55 -4.35
C LEU A 64 -4.77 13.68 -3.91
N SER A 65 -4.57 14.23 -2.71
CA SER A 65 -5.44 15.28 -2.14
C SER A 65 -5.03 16.69 -2.60
N GLN A 66 -4.07 16.79 -3.52
CA GLN A 66 -3.64 18.08 -4.05
C GLN A 66 -4.67 18.66 -5.02
N PRO A 67 -4.76 20.01 -5.15
CA PRO A 67 -5.72 20.65 -6.04
C PRO A 67 -5.52 20.33 -7.52
N ASP A 68 -4.29 19.95 -7.91
CA ASP A 68 -3.92 19.57 -9.27
C ASP A 68 -3.37 18.14 -9.27
N PRO A 69 -4.16 17.14 -9.71
CA PRO A 69 -3.76 15.73 -9.68
C PRO A 69 -2.75 15.35 -10.79
N TYR A 70 -2.31 16.30 -11.62
CA TYR A 70 -1.35 16.07 -12.72
C TYR A 70 -0.01 16.79 -12.53
N ARG A 71 0.24 17.41 -11.37
CA ARG A 71 1.49 18.10 -11.03
C ARG A 71 2.39 17.32 -10.10
#